data_AF-A0A2E8JGY2-F1
#
_entry.id   AF-A0A2E8JGY2-F1
#
_cell.length_a   1.000
_cell.length_b   1.000
_cell.length_c   1.000
_cell.angle_alpha   90.00
_cell.angle_beta   90.00
_cell.angle_gamma   90.00
#
_symmetry.space_group_name_H-M   'P 1'
#
loop_
_entity.id
_entity.type
_entity.pdbx_description
1 polymer ?
#
loop_
_entity_poly.entity_id
_entity_poly.type
_entity_poly.pdbx_seq_one_letter_code
_entity_poly.pdbx_strand_id
1 'polypeptide(L)'
;MFALAALAVFAAMFLVLARLIKGPTLYDRVLAVNAFGTKTVLFIGVVGFLAGRPDFLDIALLYALINFVGTIAVLKFFRYRSIGDVMWTPPKEENNK
;
A
#
# COMPACT_ATOMS: atom_id res chain seq x y z
N MET A 1 1.30 -27.90 1.56
CA MET A 1 1.96 -26.86 0.75
C MET A 1 1.41 -25.46 1.04
N PHE A 2 0.12 -25.20 0.85
CA PHE A 2 -0.49 -23.87 1.12
C PHE A 2 -0.41 -23.40 2.58
N ALA A 3 -0.53 -24.29 3.56
CA ALA A 3 -0.35 -23.93 4.97
C ALA A 3 1.06 -23.39 5.29
N LEU A 4 2.09 -23.98 4.65
CA LEU A 4 3.47 -23.50 4.78
C LEU A 4 3.62 -22.13 4.12
N ALA A 5 3.00 -21.91 2.96
CA ALA A 5 2.96 -20.61 2.31
C ALA A 5 2.27 -19.56 3.20
N ALA A 6 1.14 -19.89 3.83
CA ALA A 6 0.44 -19.00 4.76
C ALA A 6 1.34 -18.61 5.95
N LEU A 7 2.02 -19.58 6.58
CA LEU A 7 2.97 -19.33 7.66
C LEU A 7 4.15 -18.47 7.21
N ALA A 8 4.72 -18.73 6.04
CA ALA A 8 5.83 -17.95 5.49
C ALA A 8 5.42 -16.50 5.20
N VAL A 9 4.23 -16.29 4.61
CA VAL A 9 3.68 -14.94 4.39
C VAL A 9 3.42 -14.24 5.72
N PHE A 10 2.87 -14.94 6.70
CA PHE A 10 2.61 -14.38 8.03
C PHE A 10 3.91 -13.96 8.72
N ALA A 11 4.96 -14.79 8.68
CA ALA A 11 6.29 -14.43 9.18
C ALA A 11 6.87 -13.21 8.43
N ALA A 12 6.72 -13.15 7.11
CA ALA A 12 7.16 -12.02 6.31
C ALA A 12 6.40 -10.72 6.65
N MET A 13 5.14 -10.80 7.11
CA MET A 13 4.39 -9.63 7.58
C MET A 13 5.03 -9.03 8.84
N PHE A 14 5.50 -9.84 9.79
CA PHE A 14 6.24 -9.34 10.97
C PHE A 14 7.55 -8.64 10.60
N LEU A 15 8.28 -9.19 9.62
CA LEU A 15 9.52 -8.57 9.14
C LEU A 15 9.24 -7.19 8.51
N VAL A 16 8.13 -7.04 7.79
CA VAL A 16 7.72 -5.74 7.24
C VAL A 16 7.31 -4.77 8.34
N LEU A 17 6.58 -5.22 9.37
CA LEU A 17 6.25 -4.37 10.51
C LEU A 17 7.51 -3.87 11.24
N ALA A 18 8.52 -4.74 11.40
CA ALA A 18 9.80 -4.32 11.94
C ALA A 18 10.49 -3.26 11.07
N ARG A 19 10.43 -3.39 9.74
CA ARG A 19 10.95 -2.38 8.79
C ARG A 19 10.15 -1.09 8.83
N LEU A 20 8.83 -1.15 9.00
CA LEU A 20 7.94 0.00 9.11
C LEU A 20 8.31 0.87 10.31
N ILE A 21 8.57 0.25 11.47
CA ILE A 21 8.95 0.97 12.70
C ILE A 21 10.37 1.53 12.59
N LYS A 22 11.32 0.73 12.07
CA LYS A 22 12.74 1.12 11.94
C LYS A 22 13.04 2.01 10.72
N GLY A 23 12.04 2.36 9.92
CA GLY A 23 12.20 3.17 8.71
C GLY A 23 12.67 4.60 9.03
N PRO A 24 13.87 5.03 8.60
CA PRO A 24 14.38 6.38 8.85
C PRO A 24 13.65 7.46 8.04
N THR A 25 13.25 7.15 6.79
CA THR A 25 12.59 8.11 5.91
C THR A 25 11.09 7.88 5.84
N LEU A 26 10.33 8.92 5.46
CA LEU A 26 8.90 8.78 5.18
C LEU A 26 8.63 7.79 4.04
N TYR A 27 9.44 7.84 2.98
CA TYR A 27 9.32 6.94 1.84
C TYR A 27 9.57 5.47 2.23
N ASP A 28 10.52 5.20 3.14
CA ASP A 28 10.75 3.85 3.66
C ASP A 28 9.53 3.30 4.39
N ARG A 29 8.85 4.16 5.16
CA ARG A 29 7.64 3.80 5.89
C ARG A 29 6.47 3.55 4.93
N VAL A 30 6.27 4.45 3.95
CA VAL A 30 5.23 4.28 2.92
C VAL A 30 5.45 2.99 2.12
N LEU A 31 6.69 2.71 1.73
CA LEU A 31 7.05 1.47 1.05
C LEU A 31 6.77 0.24 1.92
N ALA A 32 7.11 0.30 3.22
CA ALA A 32 6.83 -0.78 4.15
C ALA A 32 5.31 -1.01 4.33
N VAL A 33 4.49 0.05 4.43
CA VAL A 33 3.02 -0.08 4.46
C VAL A 33 2.49 -0.75 3.19
N ASN A 34 2.94 -0.32 2.00
CA ASN A 34 2.51 -0.93 0.75
C ASN A 34 2.90 -2.42 0.70
N ALA A 35 4.14 -2.76 1.08
CA ALA A 35 4.61 -4.13 1.14
C ALA A 35 3.88 -5.00 2.17
N PHE A 36 3.33 -4.40 3.23
CA PHE A 36 2.47 -5.07 4.21
C PHE A 36 1.08 -5.34 3.61
N GLY A 37 0.50 -4.35 2.92
CA GLY A 37 -0.76 -4.49 2.21
C GLY A 37 -0.71 -5.60 1.15
N THR A 38 0.35 -5.67 0.34
CA THR A 38 0.52 -6.77 -0.64
C THR A 38 0.57 -8.15 0.02
N LYS A 39 1.26 -8.28 1.18
CA LYS A 39 1.29 -9.56 1.92
C LYS A 39 -0.08 -9.91 2.50
N THR A 40 -0.85 -8.91 2.92
CA THR A 40 -2.22 -9.10 3.41
C THR A 40 -3.11 -9.66 2.30
N VAL A 41 -3.03 -9.13 1.07
CA VAL A 41 -3.75 -9.66 -0.10
C VAL A 41 -3.39 -11.12 -0.36
N LEU A 42 -2.10 -11.45 -0.38
CA LEU A 42 -1.64 -12.83 -0.55
C LEU A 42 -2.13 -13.74 0.58
N PHE A 43 -2.08 -13.26 1.82
CA PHE A 43 -2.53 -14.01 2.98
C PHE A 43 -4.02 -14.31 2.91
N ILE A 44 -4.87 -13.33 2.58
CA ILE A 44 -6.31 -13.52 2.37
C ILE A 44 -6.57 -14.56 1.29
N GLY A 45 -5.87 -14.50 0.15
CA GLY A 45 -6.03 -15.47 -0.93
C GLY A 45 -5.66 -16.90 -0.53
N VAL A 46 -4.51 -17.08 0.13
CA VAL A 46 -4.07 -18.42 0.59
C VAL A 46 -4.98 -18.97 1.68
N VAL A 47 -5.41 -18.13 2.64
CA VAL A 47 -6.36 -18.54 3.68
C VAL A 47 -7.72 -18.88 3.09
N GLY A 48 -8.22 -18.11 2.12
CA GLY A 48 -9.45 -18.41 1.40
C GLY A 48 -9.43 -19.76 0.71
N PHE A 49 -8.31 -20.07 0.05
CA PHE A 49 -8.10 -21.39 -0.55
C PHE A 49 -8.09 -22.51 0.50
N LEU A 50 -7.38 -22.32 1.63
CA LEU A 50 -7.36 -23.29 2.74
C LEU A 50 -8.72 -23.48 3.40
N ALA A 51 -9.55 -22.44 3.43
CA ALA A 51 -10.91 -22.47 3.96
C ALA A 51 -11.94 -23.06 2.96
N GLY A 52 -11.53 -23.35 1.72
CA GLY A 52 -12.41 -23.81 0.65
C GLY A 52 -13.44 -22.77 0.22
N ARG A 53 -13.18 -21.48 0.47
CA ARG A 53 -14.10 -20.37 0.18
C ARG A 53 -13.49 -19.43 -0.87
N PRO A 54 -13.84 -19.59 -2.16
CA PRO A 54 -13.27 -18.78 -3.23
C PRO A 54 -13.65 -17.29 -3.12
N ASP A 55 -14.75 -16.96 -2.45
CA ASP A 55 -15.25 -15.59 -2.22
C ASP A 55 -14.21 -14.68 -1.51
N PHE A 56 -13.22 -15.28 -0.85
CA PHE A 56 -12.11 -14.54 -0.24
C PHE A 56 -11.23 -13.86 -1.27
N LEU A 57 -11.21 -14.33 -2.52
CA LEU A 57 -10.49 -13.67 -3.61
C LEU A 57 -11.09 -12.30 -3.94
N ASP A 58 -12.40 -12.15 -3.84
CA ASP A 58 -13.06 -10.84 -4.06
C ASP A 58 -12.62 -9.85 -2.96
N ILE A 59 -12.54 -10.33 -1.72
CA ILE A 59 -12.01 -9.56 -0.59
C ILE A 59 -10.53 -9.22 -0.83
N ALA A 60 -9.71 -10.16 -1.29
CA ALA A 60 -8.31 -9.93 -1.59
C ALA A 60 -8.12 -8.86 -2.68
N LEU A 61 -8.92 -8.92 -3.75
CA LEU A 61 -8.90 -7.94 -4.83
C LEU A 61 -9.33 -6.55 -4.35
N LEU A 62 -10.38 -6.46 -3.53
CA LEU A 62 -10.79 -5.21 -2.90
C LEU A 62 -9.65 -4.60 -2.07
N TYR A 63 -9.00 -5.41 -1.22
CA TYR A 63 -7.85 -4.96 -0.42
C TYR A 63 -6.65 -4.55 -1.29
N ALA A 64 -6.43 -5.22 -2.42
CA ALA A 64 -5.38 -4.84 -3.36
C ALA A 64 -5.61 -3.45 -3.95
N LEU A 65 -6.86 -3.17 -4.36
CA LEU A 65 -7.26 -1.84 -4.86
C LEU A 65 -7.14 -0.77 -3.78
N ILE A 66 -7.62 -1.05 -2.56
CA ILE A 66 -7.52 -0.11 -1.43
C ILE A 66 -6.05 0.20 -1.11
N ASN A 67 -5.19 -0.82 -1.06
CA ASN A 67 -3.76 -0.63 -0.79
C ASN A 67 -3.06 0.20 -1.88
N PHE A 68 -3.42 -0.04 -3.15
CA PHE A 68 -2.88 0.71 -4.28
C PHE A 68 -3.30 2.18 -4.25
N VAL A 69 -4.61 2.44 -4.15
CA VAL A 69 -5.16 3.81 -4.10
C VAL A 69 -4.65 4.55 -2.86
N GLY A 70 -4.62 3.89 -1.70
CA GLY A 70 -4.11 4.46 -0.45
C GLY A 70 -2.63 4.87 -0.57
N THR A 71 -1.80 4.04 -1.19
CA THR A 71 -0.38 4.36 -1.42
C THR A 71 -0.24 5.58 -2.34
N ILE A 72 -1.00 5.65 -3.42
CA ILE A 72 -1.00 6.82 -4.33
C ILE A 72 -1.46 8.07 -3.61
N ALA A 73 -2.54 8.00 -2.81
CA ALA A 73 -3.06 9.15 -2.08
C ALA A 73 -2.02 9.71 -1.10
N VAL A 74 -1.33 8.82 -0.37
CA VAL A 74 -0.26 9.20 0.56
C VAL A 74 0.92 9.85 -0.17
N LEU A 75 1.37 9.26 -1.29
CA LEU A 75 2.45 9.83 -2.10
C LEU A 75 2.08 11.18 -2.71
N LYS A 76 0.85 11.33 -3.21
CA LYS A 76 0.33 12.59 -3.75
C LYS A 76 0.31 13.66 -2.66
N PHE A 77 -0.19 13.33 -1.48
CA PHE A 77 -0.20 14.24 -0.35
C PHE A 77 1.21 14.70 0.04
N PHE A 78 2.18 13.79 0.12
CA PHE A 78 3.55 14.18 0.47
C PHE A 78 4.23 15.05 -0.60
N ARG A 79 3.93 14.82 -1.89
CA ARG A 79 4.52 15.58 -2.98
C ARG A 79 3.88 16.95 -3.17
N TYR A 80 2.56 17.03 -3.17
CA TYR A 80 1.81 18.23 -3.54
C TYR A 80 1.22 18.98 -2.33
N ARG A 81 1.26 18.39 -1.13
CA ARG A 81 0.53 18.84 0.07
C ARG A 81 -0.98 19.02 -0.16
N SER A 82 -1.51 18.42 -1.22
CA SER A 82 -2.93 18.36 -1.55
C SER A 82 -3.30 16.93 -1.93
N ILE A 83 -4.54 16.55 -1.64
CA ILE A 83 -5.12 15.28 -2.10
C ILE A 83 -5.91 15.51 -3.40
N GLY A 84 -6.59 16.65 -3.53
CA GLY A 84 -7.35 17.07 -4.72
C GLY A 84 -6.50 17.75 -5.79
N ASP A 85 -7.15 18.22 -6.85
CA ASP A 85 -6.49 18.99 -7.92
C ASP A 85 -5.90 20.27 -7.33
N VAL A 86 -4.57 20.37 -7.38
CA VAL A 86 -3.91 21.66 -7.24
C VAL A 86 -4.35 22.47 -8.45
N MET A 87 -5.12 23.54 -8.22
CA MET A 87 -5.46 24.48 -9.29
C MET A 87 -4.13 24.97 -9.87
N TRP A 88 -3.82 24.58 -11.10
CA TRP A 88 -2.64 25.06 -11.79
C TRP A 88 -2.79 26.56 -11.96
N THR A 89 -2.03 27.34 -11.20
CA THR A 89 -1.88 28.77 -11.44
C THR A 89 -0.69 28.93 -12.38
N PRO A 90 -0.90 29.44 -13.62
CA PRO A 90 0.22 29.77 -14.48
C PRO A 90 1.20 30.69 -13.74
N PRO A 91 2.52 30.58 -13.99
CA PRO A 91 3.47 31.59 -13.54
C PRO A 91 2.96 32.96 -14.01
N LYS A 92 2.87 33.93 -13.10
CA LYS A 92 2.59 35.32 -13.50
C LYS A 92 3.71 35.74 -14.44
N GLU A 93 3.37 36.10 -15.68
CA GLU A 93 4.30 36.83 -16.55
C GLU A 93 4.75 38.07 -15.78
N GLU A 94 6.01 38.05 -15.35
CA GLU A 94 6.64 39.18 -14.71
C GLU A 94 6.85 40.22 -15.81
N ASN A 95 5.85 41.09 -16.00
CA ASN A 95 5.93 42.22 -16.90
C ASN A 95 7.03 43.15 -16.39
N ASN A 96 8.23 42.93 -16.89
CA ASN A 96 9.40 43.76 -16.68
C ASN A 96 9.12 45.12 -17.34
N LYS A 97 8.77 46.11 -16.52
CA LYS A 97 8.70 47.52 -16.90
C LYS A 97 10.05 48.17 -16.69
#